data_AF-A0A524LJV8-F1
#
_entry.id   AF-A0A524LJV8-F1
#
_cell.length_a   1.000
_cell.length_b   1.000
_cell.length_c   1.000
_cell.angle_alpha   90.00
_cell.angle_beta   90.00
_cell.angle_gamma   90.00
#
_symmetry.space_group_name_H-M   'P 1'
#
loop_
_entity.id
_entity.type
_entity.pdbx_description
1 polymer ?
#
loop_
_entity_poly.entity_id
_entity_poly.type
_entity_poly.pdbx_seq_one_letter_code
_entity_poly.pdbx_strand_id
1 'polypeptide(L)'
;MKMYRIQVIYIALAMILTLQIDFLFGQSLDIPVKGYGLSFGNSKNFTGMRFNFRDVDVEHITGINFTLWRSEQNKEAVVDGISLGVLPDAGDMRFIQLGLGGVGANYSLTGVSVGLLGAGAGEQITGLTIGGLGVGSGGDVTGISLGGLGVGAGGSMTGINIGGLGAGAGGDLNGFSAGLLGVGSGGNMRGISVGGLGTGTSGDAIGISVGGLGVGAGGDLWGINFAFGGVGAGNDAFGLNIAGLGLGAGNNLTGINIAGIGLGAGNELQGLSFSLIGAGAPEITGITVAGIGVGGEEITGLTLSIAHVRIENEGLLTGFAASAFNYIKGALHGVTFGVVNYAHSVKGVQLGLVNYVQDNPAGLKVLPFFNTSF
;
A
#
# COMPACT_ATOMS: atom_id res chain seq x y z
N MET A 1 22.77 -53.70 56.02
CA MET A 1 23.76 -53.09 55.09
C MET A 1 23.58 -53.46 53.61
N LYS A 2 22.96 -54.59 53.22
CA LYS A 2 22.75 -54.97 51.81
C LYS A 2 21.67 -54.16 51.06
N MET A 3 20.60 -53.73 51.74
CA MET A 3 19.46 -53.04 51.11
C MET A 3 19.78 -51.60 50.65
N TYR A 4 20.59 -50.87 51.42
CA TYR A 4 21.07 -49.52 51.05
C TYR A 4 21.97 -49.51 49.82
N ARG A 5 22.80 -50.55 49.63
CA ARG A 5 23.66 -50.66 48.44
C ARG A 5 22.86 -50.82 47.15
N ILE A 6 21.73 -51.52 47.21
CA ILE A 6 20.86 -51.74 46.04
C ILE A 6 20.13 -50.46 45.64
N GLN A 7 19.61 -49.69 46.60
CA GLN A 7 18.99 -48.39 46.31
C GLN A 7 19.97 -47.36 45.74
N VAL A 8 21.20 -47.31 46.26
CA VAL A 8 22.26 -46.45 45.70
C VAL A 8 22.62 -46.86 44.27
N ILE A 9 22.62 -48.16 43.95
CA ILE A 9 22.85 -48.64 42.59
C ILE A 9 21.69 -48.23 41.65
N TYR A 10 20.42 -48.34 42.07
CA TYR A 10 19.29 -47.91 41.23
C TYR A 10 19.24 -46.40 41.02
N ILE A 11 19.57 -45.61 42.05
CA ILE A 11 19.66 -44.14 41.93
C ILE A 11 20.84 -43.76 41.04
N ALA A 12 21.99 -44.44 41.17
CA ALA A 12 23.13 -44.24 40.29
C ALA A 12 22.82 -44.65 38.84
N LEU A 13 22.11 -45.76 38.63
CA LEU A 13 21.66 -46.20 37.29
C LEU A 13 20.65 -45.22 36.70
N ALA A 14 19.68 -44.73 37.49
CA ALA A 14 18.73 -43.71 37.06
C ALA A 14 19.45 -42.38 36.75
N MET A 15 20.42 -41.97 37.56
CA MET A 15 21.27 -40.80 37.28
C MET A 15 22.10 -40.98 36.02
N ILE A 16 22.70 -42.15 35.79
CA ILE A 16 23.46 -42.46 34.56
C ILE A 16 22.53 -42.46 33.35
N LEU A 17 21.32 -43.02 33.47
CA LEU A 17 20.33 -42.99 32.41
C LEU A 17 19.88 -41.56 32.09
N THR A 18 19.71 -40.70 33.11
CA THR A 18 19.37 -39.28 32.91
C THR A 18 20.55 -38.45 32.40
N LEU A 19 21.79 -38.75 32.81
CA LEU A 19 23.01 -38.08 32.35
C LEU A 19 23.41 -38.49 30.93
N GLN A 20 22.99 -39.67 30.46
CA GLN A 20 23.20 -40.11 29.07
C GLN A 20 22.22 -39.48 28.08
N ILE A 21 21.05 -39.00 28.53
CA ILE A 21 20.08 -38.33 27.67
C ILE A 21 20.70 -37.06 27.06
N ASP A 22 21.52 -36.32 27.80
CA ASP A 22 22.18 -35.11 27.31
C ASP A 22 23.28 -35.40 26.26
N PHE A 23 23.93 -36.57 26.31
CA PHE A 23 24.97 -36.96 25.33
C PHE A 23 24.40 -37.55 24.03
N LEU A 24 23.13 -37.96 24.01
CA LEU A 24 22.47 -38.54 22.84
C LEU A 24 22.07 -37.50 21.79
N PHE A 25 22.00 -36.21 22.15
CA PHE A 25 21.49 -35.16 21.24
C PHE A 25 22.42 -34.81 20.07
N GLY A 26 23.68 -35.24 20.10
CA GLY A 26 24.65 -34.98 19.01
C GLY A 26 24.91 -36.16 18.06
N GLN A 27 24.26 -37.31 18.27
CA GLN A 27 24.51 -38.53 17.50
C GLN A 27 23.35 -38.82 16.54
N SER A 28 23.68 -39.37 15.38
CA SER A 28 22.72 -39.86 14.40
C SER A 28 23.01 -41.31 14.04
N LEU A 29 21.94 -42.07 13.85
CA LEU A 29 21.96 -43.39 13.27
C LEU A 29 21.54 -43.27 11.80
N ASP A 30 22.51 -43.40 10.91
CA ASP A 30 22.32 -43.32 9.46
C ASP A 30 22.37 -44.72 8.83
N ILE A 31 21.37 -45.04 8.00
CA ILE A 31 21.20 -46.35 7.35
C ILE A 31 20.91 -46.13 5.86
N PRO A 32 21.58 -46.82 4.91
CA PRO A 32 22.55 -47.90 5.12
C PRO A 32 23.97 -47.42 5.39
N VAL A 33 24.29 -46.16 5.06
CA VAL A 33 25.62 -45.58 5.21
C VAL A 33 25.51 -44.19 5.81
N LYS A 34 26.57 -43.72 6.45
CA LYS A 34 26.63 -42.35 7.01
C LYS A 34 26.34 -41.32 5.93
N GLY A 35 25.47 -40.36 6.22
CA GLY A 35 25.12 -39.28 5.31
C GLY A 35 24.11 -39.63 4.20
N TYR A 36 23.64 -40.88 4.09
CA TYR A 36 22.69 -41.25 3.05
C TYR A 36 21.68 -42.32 3.48
N GLY A 37 20.39 -42.09 3.17
CA GLY A 37 19.29 -43.05 3.34
C GLY A 37 18.25 -42.62 4.39
N LEU A 38 18.20 -43.31 5.53
CA LEU A 38 17.36 -42.98 6.69
C LEU A 38 18.25 -42.55 7.87
N SER A 39 17.98 -41.38 8.46
CA SER A 39 18.67 -40.87 9.65
C SER A 39 17.73 -40.73 10.83
N PHE A 40 18.13 -41.23 11.99
CA PHE A 40 17.48 -40.96 13.28
C PHE A 40 18.45 -40.23 14.20
N GLY A 41 18.10 -39.00 14.58
CA GLY A 41 18.94 -38.12 15.40
C GLY A 41 19.62 -37.00 14.60
N ASN A 42 20.66 -36.41 15.17
CA ASN A 42 21.23 -35.17 14.66
C ASN A 42 22.42 -35.42 13.70
N SER A 43 22.12 -35.70 12.42
CA SER A 43 23.13 -35.74 11.35
C SER A 43 23.33 -34.34 10.75
N LYS A 44 24.59 -33.91 10.59
CA LYS A 44 24.94 -32.54 10.12
C LYS A 44 24.85 -32.38 8.60
N ASN A 45 25.26 -33.42 7.87
CA ASN A 45 25.27 -33.48 6.41
C ASN A 45 24.57 -34.77 5.98
N PHE A 46 23.38 -34.68 5.38
CA PHE A 46 22.56 -35.86 5.12
C PHE A 46 21.72 -35.76 3.86
N THR A 47 21.66 -36.84 3.08
CA THR A 47 20.77 -36.98 1.92
C THR A 47 19.79 -38.14 2.12
N GLY A 48 18.50 -37.87 2.19
CA GLY A 48 17.46 -38.91 2.33
C GLY A 48 16.31 -38.47 3.23
N MET A 49 15.80 -39.38 4.08
CA MET A 49 14.77 -39.06 5.08
C MET A 49 15.40 -39.00 6.47
N ARG A 50 15.22 -37.88 7.16
CA ARG A 50 15.80 -37.60 8.47
C ARG A 50 14.71 -37.34 9.48
N PHE A 51 14.77 -38.01 10.63
CA PHE A 51 13.89 -37.82 11.76
C PHE A 51 14.71 -37.33 12.94
N ASN A 52 14.43 -36.11 13.38
CA ASN A 52 15.10 -35.53 14.51
C ASN A 52 14.12 -34.95 15.53
N PHE A 53 14.47 -35.07 16.81
CA PHE A 53 13.75 -34.37 17.86
C PHE A 53 14.07 -32.88 17.82
N ARG A 54 15.36 -32.52 17.73
CA ARG A 54 15.84 -31.14 17.76
C ARG A 54 17.15 -30.99 17.02
N ASP A 55 17.20 -30.09 16.04
CA ASP A 55 18.39 -29.87 15.22
C ASP A 55 19.44 -28.99 15.92
N VAL A 56 20.71 -29.40 15.85
CA VAL A 56 21.87 -28.70 16.43
C VAL A 56 23.07 -28.76 15.49
N ASP A 57 23.68 -27.62 15.14
CA ASP A 57 24.79 -27.49 14.19
C ASP A 57 24.62 -28.29 12.87
N VAL A 58 23.41 -28.27 12.31
CA VAL A 58 23.14 -28.84 10.98
C VAL A 58 23.77 -27.93 9.92
N GLU A 59 24.37 -28.52 8.89
CA GLU A 59 25.03 -27.81 7.79
C GLU A 59 24.20 -27.94 6.51
N HIS A 60 24.02 -29.16 6.00
CA HIS A 60 23.29 -29.39 4.74
C HIS A 60 22.41 -30.64 4.78
N ILE A 61 21.13 -30.47 4.49
CA ILE A 61 20.15 -31.57 4.41
C ILE A 61 19.50 -31.56 3.03
N THR A 62 19.54 -32.69 2.32
CA THR A 62 18.84 -32.87 1.04
C THR A 62 17.81 -33.99 1.18
N GLY A 63 16.52 -33.71 0.99
CA GLY A 63 15.45 -34.70 1.05
C GLY A 63 14.34 -34.34 2.03
N ILE A 64 13.85 -35.30 2.82
CA ILE A 64 12.74 -35.10 3.75
C ILE A 64 13.30 -34.97 5.17
N ASN A 65 13.02 -33.86 5.84
CA ASN A 65 13.46 -33.58 7.20
C ASN A 65 12.27 -33.42 8.14
N PHE A 66 12.18 -34.27 9.16
CA PHE A 66 11.19 -34.18 10.23
C PHE A 66 11.86 -33.64 11.50
N THR A 67 11.41 -32.49 12.00
CA THR A 67 11.94 -31.86 13.22
C THR A 67 10.81 -31.60 14.23
N LEU A 68 10.86 -32.26 15.39
CA LEU A 68 9.79 -32.17 16.40
C LEU A 68 9.87 -30.90 17.27
N TRP A 69 11.04 -30.27 17.37
CA TRP A 69 11.26 -29.09 18.22
C TRP A 69 12.21 -28.09 17.58
N ARG A 70 12.07 -26.81 17.94
CA ARG A 70 12.86 -25.71 17.38
C ARG A 70 14.37 -25.96 17.48
N SER A 71 15.08 -25.72 16.37
CA SER A 71 16.54 -25.84 16.30
C SER A 71 17.28 -24.90 17.25
N GLU A 72 18.46 -25.32 17.72
CA GLU A 72 19.43 -24.45 18.40
C GLU A 72 20.68 -24.36 17.52
N GLN A 73 21.19 -23.16 17.25
CA GLN A 73 22.48 -22.94 16.56
C GLN A 73 22.55 -23.25 15.04
N ASN A 74 21.44 -23.48 14.34
CA ASN A 74 21.41 -23.78 12.90
C ASN A 74 21.30 -22.56 11.98
N LYS A 75 21.98 -21.47 12.31
CA LYS A 75 21.79 -20.21 11.58
C LYS A 75 22.21 -20.29 10.12
N GLU A 76 23.22 -21.11 9.83
CA GLU A 76 23.79 -21.32 8.49
C GLU A 76 23.29 -22.60 7.83
N ALA A 77 22.34 -23.32 8.45
CA ALA A 77 21.90 -24.62 7.95
C ALA A 77 21.11 -24.47 6.64
N VAL A 78 21.40 -25.29 5.66
CA VAL A 78 20.71 -25.30 4.37
C VAL A 78 19.89 -26.58 4.21
N VAL A 79 18.58 -26.45 4.04
CA VAL A 79 17.66 -27.58 3.86
C VAL A 79 17.00 -27.53 2.48
N ASP A 80 17.41 -28.49 1.64
CA ASP A 80 16.90 -28.73 0.29
C ASP A 80 15.89 -29.88 0.29
N GLY A 81 14.61 -29.59 0.49
CA GLY A 81 13.54 -30.55 0.21
C GLY A 81 12.26 -30.30 1.00
N ILE A 82 11.77 -31.33 1.70
CA ILE A 82 10.51 -31.26 2.45
C ILE A 82 10.83 -31.18 3.94
N SER A 83 10.57 -30.02 4.56
CA SER A 83 10.71 -29.80 6.00
C SER A 83 9.36 -29.91 6.69
N LEU A 84 9.22 -30.83 7.63
CA LEU A 84 7.99 -31.10 8.37
C LEU A 84 8.27 -31.01 9.87
N GLY A 85 7.43 -30.34 10.64
CA GLY A 85 7.68 -30.23 12.07
C GLY A 85 6.69 -29.40 12.85
N VAL A 86 6.94 -29.31 14.16
CA VAL A 86 6.26 -28.30 14.99
C VAL A 86 6.76 -26.92 14.60
N LEU A 87 8.07 -26.73 14.54
CA LEU A 87 8.69 -25.46 14.13
C LEU A 87 9.94 -25.76 13.28
N PRO A 88 9.79 -26.08 11.97
CA PRO A 88 10.93 -26.17 11.07
C PRO A 88 11.68 -24.83 11.03
N ASP A 89 12.98 -24.87 11.33
CA ASP A 89 13.85 -23.71 11.45
C ASP A 89 15.27 -24.05 10.96
N ALA A 90 15.83 -23.22 10.08
CA ALA A 90 17.15 -23.36 9.49
C ALA A 90 17.68 -22.00 8.97
N GLY A 91 18.86 -21.97 8.36
CA GLY A 91 19.36 -20.79 7.65
C GLY A 91 18.58 -20.52 6.37
N ASP A 92 18.69 -21.46 5.43
CA ASP A 92 17.97 -21.45 4.16
C ASP A 92 17.09 -22.70 4.06
N MET A 93 15.82 -22.51 3.70
CA MET A 93 14.91 -23.62 3.40
C MET A 93 14.33 -23.49 2.01
N ARG A 94 14.46 -24.56 1.23
CA ARG A 94 14.05 -24.62 -0.17
C ARG A 94 13.02 -25.73 -0.38
N PHE A 95 12.14 -25.53 -1.37
CA PHE A 95 11.05 -26.42 -1.81
C PHE A 95 9.78 -26.43 -0.95
N ILE A 96 9.60 -27.33 0.02
CA ILE A 96 8.33 -27.45 0.77
C ILE A 96 8.59 -27.39 2.27
N GLN A 97 7.88 -26.54 3.00
CA GLN A 97 7.97 -26.44 4.46
C GLN A 97 6.58 -26.41 5.09
N LEU A 98 6.29 -27.36 5.99
CA LEU A 98 5.02 -27.44 6.72
C LEU A 98 5.29 -27.46 8.23
N GLY A 99 4.79 -26.42 8.92
CA GLY A 99 5.01 -26.21 10.35
C GLY A 99 3.70 -26.08 11.15
N LEU A 100 3.47 -26.97 12.12
CA LEU A 100 2.27 -26.92 12.99
C LEU A 100 2.26 -25.71 13.94
N GLY A 101 3.43 -25.23 14.33
CA GLY A 101 3.63 -24.01 15.12
C GLY A 101 4.18 -22.85 14.28
N GLY A 102 4.47 -23.07 13.00
CA GLY A 102 5.06 -22.07 12.09
C GLY A 102 6.31 -22.56 11.38
N VAL A 103 6.79 -21.77 10.42
CA VAL A 103 8.00 -22.02 9.63
C VAL A 103 8.94 -20.81 9.77
N GLY A 104 10.20 -21.03 10.10
CA GLY A 104 11.20 -19.97 10.28
C GLY A 104 12.46 -20.20 9.46
N ALA A 105 13.04 -19.15 8.89
CA ALA A 105 14.39 -19.20 8.34
C ALA A 105 15.20 -17.98 8.79
N ASN A 106 16.50 -18.15 9.00
CA ASN A 106 17.36 -17.01 9.35
C ASN A 106 17.66 -16.14 8.12
N TYR A 107 17.76 -16.74 6.93
CA TYR A 107 18.05 -16.03 5.68
C TYR A 107 16.86 -16.13 4.72
N SER A 108 16.65 -17.31 4.11
CA SER A 108 15.66 -17.47 3.04
C SER A 108 14.63 -18.59 3.25
N LEU A 109 13.37 -18.29 2.91
CA LEU A 109 12.33 -19.27 2.63
C LEU A 109 12.03 -19.25 1.12
N THR A 110 12.28 -20.35 0.42
CA THR A 110 12.01 -20.46 -1.02
C THR A 110 11.15 -21.68 -1.33
N GLY A 111 10.04 -21.48 -2.06
CA GLY A 111 9.14 -22.54 -2.50
C GLY A 111 7.73 -22.42 -1.93
N VAL A 112 7.23 -23.46 -1.27
CA VAL A 112 5.90 -23.54 -0.65
C VAL A 112 6.06 -23.67 0.86
N SER A 113 5.68 -22.65 1.61
CA SER A 113 5.76 -22.64 3.08
C SER A 113 4.38 -22.45 3.70
N VAL A 114 3.97 -23.37 4.58
CA VAL A 114 2.70 -23.29 5.31
C VAL A 114 2.97 -23.41 6.81
N GLY A 115 2.71 -22.34 7.55
CA GLY A 115 2.84 -22.29 9.00
C GLY A 115 1.50 -21.95 9.67
N LEU A 116 1.00 -22.82 10.56
CA LEU A 116 -0.31 -22.59 11.19
C LEU A 116 -0.33 -21.35 12.10
N LEU A 117 0.78 -21.00 12.76
CA LEU A 117 0.89 -19.71 13.45
C LEU A 117 1.51 -18.65 12.54
N GLY A 118 2.54 -18.97 11.77
CA GLY A 118 3.14 -17.99 10.86
C GLY A 118 4.28 -18.56 10.05
N ALA A 119 4.71 -17.80 9.05
CA ALA A 119 5.89 -18.10 8.25
C ALA A 119 6.77 -16.85 8.15
N GLY A 120 8.07 -16.98 8.39
CA GLY A 120 8.95 -15.83 8.30
C GLY A 120 10.41 -16.15 8.02
N ALA A 121 11.09 -15.17 7.43
CA ALA A 121 12.50 -15.22 7.08
C ALA A 121 13.22 -13.94 7.53
N GLY A 122 14.49 -14.04 7.88
CA GLY A 122 15.29 -12.86 8.25
C GLY A 122 15.60 -11.95 7.06
N GLU A 123 15.70 -12.48 5.84
CA GLU A 123 16.06 -11.69 4.66
C GLU A 123 15.06 -11.79 3.52
N GLN A 124 14.71 -13.00 3.07
CA GLN A 124 13.87 -13.14 1.87
C GLN A 124 12.85 -14.28 1.96
N ILE A 125 11.67 -14.03 1.43
CA ILE A 125 10.64 -15.05 1.18
C ILE A 125 10.33 -15.05 -0.31
N THR A 126 10.44 -16.20 -0.98
CA THR A 126 10.19 -16.35 -2.41
C THR A 126 9.31 -17.56 -2.69
N GLY A 127 8.09 -17.36 -3.20
CA GLY A 127 7.18 -18.42 -3.63
C GLY A 127 5.77 -18.28 -3.04
N LEU A 128 5.16 -19.41 -2.65
CA LEU A 128 3.85 -19.46 -2.01
C LEU A 128 4.02 -19.59 -0.49
N THR A 129 3.54 -18.61 0.26
CA THR A 129 3.67 -18.60 1.71
C THR A 129 2.33 -18.33 2.39
N ILE A 130 1.95 -19.21 3.30
CA ILE A 130 0.71 -19.11 4.07
C ILE A 130 1.05 -19.14 5.55
N GLY A 131 0.72 -18.06 6.26
CA GLY A 131 0.90 -17.93 7.70
C GLY A 131 -0.45 -17.71 8.39
N GLY A 132 -0.82 -18.58 9.33
CA GLY A 132 -2.14 -18.51 9.96
C GLY A 132 -2.36 -17.23 10.78
N LEU A 133 -1.34 -16.67 11.43
CA LEU A 133 -1.35 -15.30 11.97
C LEU A 133 -0.67 -14.32 11.03
N GLY A 134 0.40 -14.70 10.33
CA GLY A 134 1.03 -13.76 9.40
C GLY A 134 2.24 -14.29 8.66
N VAL A 135 2.63 -13.54 7.65
CA VAL A 135 3.86 -13.75 6.85
C VAL A 135 4.77 -12.54 7.05
N GLY A 136 6.04 -12.77 7.37
CA GLY A 136 6.98 -11.68 7.69
C GLY A 136 8.39 -11.93 7.18
N SER A 137 8.93 -10.99 6.40
CA SER A 137 10.34 -11.00 5.98
C SER A 137 11.08 -9.77 6.51
N GLY A 138 12.32 -9.94 6.97
CA GLY A 138 13.19 -8.81 7.32
C GLY A 138 13.68 -8.02 6.10
N GLY A 139 13.70 -8.64 4.92
CA GLY A 139 13.92 -7.99 3.62
C GLY A 139 12.70 -8.18 2.72
N ASP A 140 12.88 -8.83 1.56
CA ASP A 140 11.87 -8.86 0.50
C ASP A 140 10.90 -10.05 0.62
N VAL A 141 9.69 -9.88 0.08
CA VAL A 141 8.69 -10.93 -0.13
C VAL A 141 8.30 -10.98 -1.60
N THR A 142 8.55 -12.08 -2.30
CA THR A 142 8.24 -12.25 -3.72
C THR A 142 7.37 -13.48 -3.97
N GLY A 143 6.19 -13.31 -4.58
CA GLY A 143 5.30 -14.41 -4.94
C GLY A 143 3.88 -14.23 -4.41
N ILE A 144 3.31 -15.25 -3.78
CA ILE A 144 1.95 -15.24 -3.23
C ILE A 144 2.04 -15.42 -1.72
N SER A 145 1.67 -14.39 -0.96
CA SER A 145 1.71 -14.41 0.50
C SER A 145 0.33 -14.16 1.09
N LEU A 146 -0.11 -15.08 1.96
CA LEU A 146 -1.39 -15.02 2.67
C LEU A 146 -1.15 -15.04 4.18
N GLY A 147 -1.53 -13.97 4.86
CA GLY A 147 -1.37 -13.83 6.31
C GLY A 147 -2.70 -13.58 7.01
N GLY A 148 -3.03 -14.35 8.04
CA GLY A 148 -4.32 -14.20 8.74
C GLY A 148 -4.54 -12.83 9.40
N LEU A 149 -3.49 -12.24 9.97
CA LEU A 149 -3.47 -10.85 10.45
C LEU A 149 -2.76 -9.93 9.46
N GLY A 150 -1.69 -10.37 8.82
CA GLY A 150 -0.98 -9.50 7.87
C GLY A 150 0.17 -10.14 7.13
N VAL A 151 0.62 -9.45 6.09
CA VAL A 151 1.84 -9.74 5.33
C VAL A 151 2.76 -8.53 5.44
N GLY A 152 3.99 -8.72 5.90
CA GLY A 152 4.95 -7.66 6.13
C GLY A 152 6.33 -7.94 5.54
N ALA A 153 6.97 -6.92 5.01
CA ALA A 153 8.35 -6.95 4.53
C ALA A 153 9.11 -5.71 5.02
N GLY A 154 10.33 -5.91 5.54
CA GLY A 154 11.24 -4.79 5.81
C GLY A 154 11.76 -4.14 4.52
N GLY A 155 11.88 -4.92 3.45
CA GLY A 155 12.18 -4.48 2.09
C GLY A 155 10.89 -4.31 1.26
N SER A 156 10.93 -4.80 0.02
CA SER A 156 9.85 -4.69 -0.97
C SER A 156 8.97 -5.94 -1.01
N MET A 157 7.71 -5.79 -1.42
CA MET A 157 6.82 -6.93 -1.70
C MET A 157 6.42 -6.93 -3.17
N THR A 158 6.62 -8.07 -3.85
CA THR A 158 6.29 -8.24 -5.26
C THR A 158 5.38 -9.45 -5.45
N GLY A 159 4.21 -9.28 -6.08
CA GLY A 159 3.27 -10.36 -6.40
C GLY A 159 1.89 -10.17 -5.80
N ILE A 160 1.34 -11.18 -5.12
CA ILE A 160 0.01 -11.17 -4.50
C ILE A 160 0.16 -11.24 -2.98
N ASN A 161 -0.26 -10.21 -2.26
CA ASN A 161 -0.12 -10.12 -0.82
C ASN A 161 -1.48 -9.83 -0.18
N ILE A 162 -2.00 -10.78 0.59
CA ILE A 162 -3.30 -10.64 1.25
C ILE A 162 -3.11 -10.83 2.75
N GLY A 163 -3.29 -9.75 3.49
CA GLY A 163 -3.29 -9.74 4.94
C GLY A 163 -4.69 -9.51 5.48
N GLY A 164 -5.09 -10.21 6.55
CA GLY A 164 -6.40 -9.99 7.16
C GLY A 164 -6.58 -8.53 7.60
N LEU A 165 -5.67 -7.99 8.40
CA LEU A 165 -5.67 -6.57 8.79
C LEU A 165 -4.93 -5.71 7.77
N GLY A 166 -3.80 -6.16 7.21
CA GLY A 166 -3.05 -5.32 6.28
C GLY A 166 -1.87 -5.98 5.58
N ALA A 167 -1.39 -5.32 4.53
CA ALA A 167 -0.16 -5.64 3.82
C ALA A 167 0.78 -4.42 3.82
N GLY A 168 2.04 -4.61 4.19
CA GLY A 168 2.96 -3.49 4.42
C GLY A 168 4.41 -3.77 4.03
N ALA A 169 5.02 -2.88 3.27
CA ALA A 169 6.44 -2.93 2.91
C ALA A 169 7.18 -1.68 3.38
N GLY A 170 8.42 -1.84 3.85
CA GLY A 170 9.33 -0.72 4.09
C GLY A 170 9.88 -0.11 2.79
N GLY A 171 9.99 -0.91 1.73
CA GLY A 171 10.35 -0.52 0.37
C GLY A 171 9.12 -0.39 -0.54
N ASP A 172 9.22 -0.90 -1.77
CA ASP A 172 8.15 -0.82 -2.77
C ASP A 172 7.11 -1.95 -2.61
N LEU A 173 5.85 -1.67 -3.00
CA LEU A 173 4.81 -2.68 -3.22
C LEU A 173 4.52 -2.79 -4.72
N ASN A 174 4.79 -3.95 -5.34
CA ASN A 174 4.55 -4.19 -6.75
C ASN A 174 3.60 -5.38 -6.95
N GLY A 175 2.41 -5.17 -7.52
CA GLY A 175 1.43 -6.23 -7.82
C GLY A 175 0.08 -6.00 -7.16
N PHE A 176 -0.54 -7.06 -6.62
CA PHE A 176 -1.82 -7.00 -5.93
C PHE A 176 -1.61 -7.08 -4.42
N SER A 177 -2.12 -6.10 -3.68
CA SER A 177 -2.07 -6.06 -2.23
C SER A 177 -3.43 -5.72 -1.65
N ALA A 178 -3.87 -6.47 -0.64
CA ALA A 178 -5.16 -6.24 0.01
C ALA A 178 -5.11 -6.44 1.53
N GLY A 179 -5.87 -5.62 2.26
CA GLY A 179 -6.12 -5.81 3.69
C GLY A 179 -7.30 -4.99 4.24
N LEU A 180 -7.91 -5.48 5.33
CA LEU A 180 -9.14 -4.88 5.88
C LEU A 180 -8.92 -3.50 6.52
N LEU A 181 -7.77 -3.25 7.13
CA LEU A 181 -7.41 -1.93 7.64
C LEU A 181 -6.66 -1.14 6.57
N GLY A 182 -5.60 -1.69 5.99
CA GLY A 182 -4.91 -0.94 4.96
C GLY A 182 -3.77 -1.64 4.25
N VAL A 183 -3.30 -0.96 3.21
CA VAL A 183 -2.11 -1.34 2.44
C VAL A 183 -1.14 -0.16 2.48
N GLY A 184 0.11 -0.41 2.84
CA GLY A 184 1.11 0.63 3.08
C GLY A 184 2.46 0.33 2.46
N SER A 185 3.09 1.34 1.86
CA SER A 185 4.44 1.24 1.30
C SER A 185 5.32 2.41 1.78
N GLY A 186 6.53 2.10 2.23
CA GLY A 186 7.53 3.12 2.54
C GLY A 186 8.18 3.73 1.29
N GLY A 187 8.09 3.05 0.15
CA GLY A 187 8.51 3.52 -1.17
C GLY A 187 7.32 3.84 -2.07
N ASN A 188 7.27 3.20 -3.23
CA ASN A 188 6.20 3.32 -4.23
C ASN A 188 5.19 2.18 -4.12
N MET A 189 3.98 2.39 -4.62
CA MET A 189 3.01 1.33 -4.92
C MET A 189 2.78 1.25 -6.41
N ARG A 190 2.93 0.08 -7.02
CA ARG A 190 2.63 -0.17 -8.44
C ARG A 190 1.71 -1.38 -8.58
N GLY A 191 0.52 -1.19 -9.14
CA GLY A 191 -0.45 -2.27 -9.36
C GLY A 191 -1.81 -1.98 -8.74
N ILE A 192 -2.34 -2.93 -7.96
CA ILE A 192 -3.68 -2.84 -7.34
C ILE A 192 -3.52 -2.91 -5.82
N SER A 193 -3.89 -1.84 -5.13
CA SER A 193 -3.88 -1.75 -3.67
C SER A 193 -5.28 -1.52 -3.14
N VAL A 194 -5.76 -2.41 -2.26
CA VAL A 194 -7.10 -2.32 -1.66
C VAL A 194 -7.00 -2.35 -0.15
N GLY A 195 -7.25 -1.21 0.49
CA GLY A 195 -7.26 -1.05 1.93
C GLY A 195 -8.64 -0.69 2.45
N GLY A 196 -9.18 -1.45 3.41
CA GLY A 196 -10.54 -1.19 3.90
C GLY A 196 -10.68 0.14 4.64
N LEU A 197 -9.68 0.62 5.39
CA LEU A 197 -9.61 2.01 5.87
C LEU A 197 -8.78 2.89 4.93
N GLY A 198 -7.67 2.41 4.36
CA GLY A 198 -6.93 3.22 3.41
C GLY A 198 -5.72 2.57 2.77
N THR A 199 -5.23 3.24 1.73
CA THR A 199 -4.00 2.88 1.02
C THR A 199 -3.05 4.07 1.04
N GLY A 200 -1.80 3.85 1.43
CA GLY A 200 -0.83 4.92 1.62
C GLY A 200 0.55 4.56 1.12
N THR A 201 1.24 5.52 0.52
CA THR A 201 2.63 5.35 0.08
C THR A 201 3.42 6.64 0.28
N SER A 202 4.70 6.55 0.65
CA SER A 202 5.55 7.74 0.80
C SER A 202 5.98 8.32 -0.56
N GLY A 203 6.16 7.48 -1.56
CA GLY A 203 6.48 7.85 -2.94
C GLY A 203 5.23 7.92 -3.82
N ASP A 204 5.30 7.29 -4.99
CA ASP A 204 4.24 7.33 -6.00
C ASP A 204 3.30 6.11 -5.90
N ALA A 205 2.02 6.32 -6.18
CA ALA A 205 1.02 5.26 -6.32
C ALA A 205 0.53 5.19 -7.77
N ILE A 206 0.93 4.14 -8.48
CA ILE A 206 0.72 3.93 -9.92
C ILE A 206 -0.17 2.70 -10.11
N GLY A 207 -1.39 2.90 -10.62
CA GLY A 207 -2.34 1.84 -10.93
C GLY A 207 -3.72 2.09 -10.33
N ILE A 208 -4.23 1.14 -9.54
CA ILE A 208 -5.54 1.21 -8.89
C ILE A 208 -5.35 1.24 -7.38
N SER A 209 -5.81 2.32 -6.73
CA SER A 209 -5.78 2.47 -5.28
C SER A 209 -7.19 2.67 -4.73
N VAL A 210 -7.61 1.82 -3.80
CA VAL A 210 -8.94 1.86 -3.18
C VAL A 210 -8.81 1.91 -1.68
N GLY A 211 -9.32 2.98 -1.07
CA GLY A 211 -9.34 3.20 0.38
C GLY A 211 -10.76 3.44 0.90
N GLY A 212 -11.07 3.01 2.12
CA GLY A 212 -12.32 3.43 2.78
C GLY A 212 -12.29 4.92 3.11
N LEU A 213 -11.48 5.29 4.10
CA LEU A 213 -11.26 6.67 4.54
C LEU A 213 -10.33 7.45 3.62
N GLY A 214 -9.32 6.81 3.02
CA GLY A 214 -8.46 7.57 2.12
C GLY A 214 -7.46 6.79 1.28
N VAL A 215 -7.06 7.45 0.19
CA VAL A 215 -5.93 7.08 -0.66
C VAL A 215 -4.93 8.23 -0.59
N GLY A 216 -3.67 7.95 -0.24
CA GLY A 216 -2.64 8.97 -0.09
C GLY A 216 -1.31 8.57 -0.74
N ALA A 217 -0.68 9.51 -1.45
CA ALA A 217 0.70 9.40 -1.90
C ALA A 217 1.49 10.64 -1.49
N GLY A 218 2.71 10.45 -0.99
CA GLY A 218 3.63 11.55 -0.74
C GLY A 218 4.20 12.17 -2.02
N GLY A 219 4.25 11.41 -3.11
CA GLY A 219 4.54 11.87 -4.46
C GLY A 219 3.26 11.96 -5.30
N ASP A 220 3.25 11.24 -6.42
CA ASP A 220 2.18 11.28 -7.42
C ASP A 220 1.15 10.15 -7.23
N LEU A 221 -0.10 10.43 -7.59
CA LEU A 221 -1.14 9.44 -7.83
C LEU A 221 -1.39 9.31 -9.33
N TRP A 222 -1.14 8.14 -9.91
CA TRP A 222 -1.36 7.89 -11.34
C TRP A 222 -2.27 6.69 -11.57
N GLY A 223 -3.45 6.91 -12.15
CA GLY A 223 -4.37 5.83 -12.55
C GLY A 223 -5.80 6.02 -12.03
N ILE A 224 -6.33 5.04 -11.29
CA ILE A 224 -7.69 5.05 -10.75
C ILE A 224 -7.63 5.06 -9.22
N ASN A 225 -8.12 6.13 -8.62
CA ASN A 225 -8.09 6.32 -7.17
C ASN A 225 -9.52 6.51 -6.66
N PHE A 226 -9.91 5.68 -5.69
CA PHE A 226 -11.23 5.75 -5.07
C PHE A 226 -11.11 5.77 -3.55
N ALA A 227 -11.74 6.76 -2.92
CA ALA A 227 -11.94 6.78 -1.48
C ALA A 227 -13.31 7.31 -1.08
N PHE A 228 -13.94 6.76 -0.03
CA PHE A 228 -15.13 7.38 0.55
C PHE A 228 -14.81 8.64 1.35
N GLY A 229 -13.62 8.72 1.96
CA GLY A 229 -13.13 9.96 2.55
C GLY A 229 -12.41 10.82 1.50
N GLY A 230 -11.08 10.88 1.56
CA GLY A 230 -10.29 11.76 0.68
C GLY A 230 -9.27 11.03 -0.19
N VAL A 231 -8.93 11.63 -1.32
CA VAL A 231 -7.74 11.24 -2.09
C VAL A 231 -6.77 12.42 -2.10
N GLY A 232 -5.50 12.16 -1.78
CA GLY A 232 -4.47 13.19 -1.64
C GLY A 232 -3.15 12.78 -2.30
N ALA A 233 -2.57 13.69 -3.08
CA ALA A 233 -1.22 13.58 -3.61
C ALA A 233 -0.35 14.74 -3.11
N GLY A 234 0.90 14.45 -2.74
CA GLY A 234 1.87 15.50 -2.38
C GLY A 234 2.27 16.35 -3.58
N ASN A 235 2.29 15.76 -4.78
CA ASN A 235 2.60 16.43 -6.04
C ASN A 235 1.37 16.42 -6.95
N ASP A 236 1.29 15.48 -7.91
CA ASP A 236 0.24 15.44 -8.93
C ASP A 236 -0.73 14.26 -8.71
N ALA A 237 -2.02 14.47 -9.02
CA ALA A 237 -2.96 13.37 -9.18
C ALA A 237 -3.49 13.33 -10.62
N PHE A 238 -3.13 12.27 -11.35
CA PHE A 238 -3.46 12.05 -12.75
C PHE A 238 -4.37 10.82 -12.92
N GLY A 239 -5.48 11.00 -13.65
CA GLY A 239 -6.34 9.91 -14.10
C GLY A 239 -7.79 10.06 -13.64
N LEU A 240 -8.37 9.00 -13.09
CA LEU A 240 -9.72 8.99 -12.52
C LEU A 240 -9.64 9.03 -11.00
N ASN A 241 -10.01 10.16 -10.41
CA ASN A 241 -9.99 10.38 -8.98
C ASN A 241 -11.42 10.56 -8.46
N ILE A 242 -11.82 9.74 -7.50
CA ILE A 242 -13.15 9.79 -6.87
C ILE A 242 -12.97 9.82 -5.36
N ALA A 243 -13.40 10.91 -4.73
CA ALA A 243 -13.44 11.06 -3.27
C ALA A 243 -14.83 11.40 -2.78
N GLY A 244 -15.29 10.75 -1.71
CA GLY A 244 -16.57 11.10 -1.09
C GLY A 244 -16.54 12.44 -0.33
N LEU A 245 -15.37 12.90 0.13
CA LEU A 245 -15.18 14.20 0.77
C LEU A 245 -14.35 15.14 -0.10
N GLY A 246 -13.07 14.88 -0.33
CA GLY A 246 -12.20 15.86 -1.00
C GLY A 246 -11.08 15.24 -1.82
N LEU A 247 -10.72 15.93 -2.90
CA LEU A 247 -9.52 15.64 -3.70
C LEU A 247 -8.54 16.81 -3.56
N GLY A 248 -7.29 16.49 -3.21
CA GLY A 248 -6.23 17.46 -3.05
C GLY A 248 -4.94 17.02 -3.73
N ALA A 249 -4.28 17.94 -4.43
CA ALA A 249 -2.92 17.74 -4.94
C ALA A 249 -2.07 18.98 -4.65
N GLY A 250 -0.80 18.78 -4.28
CA GLY A 250 0.13 19.88 -4.04
C GLY A 250 0.43 20.70 -5.29
N ASN A 251 0.41 20.07 -6.46
CA ASN A 251 0.62 20.70 -7.77
C ASN A 251 -0.65 20.61 -8.62
N ASN A 252 -0.84 19.51 -9.36
CA ASN A 252 -1.88 19.42 -10.38
C ASN A 252 -2.91 18.31 -10.12
N LEU A 253 -4.18 18.60 -10.41
CA LEU A 253 -5.25 17.61 -10.54
C LEU A 253 -5.64 17.47 -12.01
N THR A 254 -5.27 16.36 -12.66
CA THR A 254 -5.48 16.17 -14.10
C THR A 254 -6.33 14.93 -14.40
N GLY A 255 -7.37 15.09 -15.23
CA GLY A 255 -8.19 13.98 -15.73
C GLY A 255 -9.66 14.12 -15.37
N ILE A 256 -10.24 13.10 -14.72
CA ILE A 256 -11.62 13.11 -14.23
C ILE A 256 -11.58 13.12 -12.70
N ASN A 257 -12.03 14.23 -12.12
CA ASN A 257 -11.98 14.48 -10.68
C ASN A 257 -13.40 14.66 -10.14
N ILE A 258 -13.79 13.80 -9.20
CA ILE A 258 -15.10 13.84 -8.55
C ILE A 258 -14.89 13.88 -7.04
N ALA A 259 -15.31 14.97 -6.40
CA ALA A 259 -15.29 15.11 -4.95
C ALA A 259 -16.67 15.42 -4.39
N GLY A 260 -17.01 14.87 -3.22
CA GLY A 260 -18.27 15.25 -2.56
C GLY A 260 -18.27 16.71 -2.10
N ILE A 261 -17.21 17.19 -1.45
CA ILE A 261 -17.11 18.55 -0.91
C ILE A 261 -16.29 19.42 -1.87
N GLY A 262 -15.00 19.12 -2.04
CA GLY A 262 -14.07 20.07 -2.64
C GLY A 262 -12.97 19.46 -3.49
N LEU A 263 -12.57 20.20 -4.51
CA LEU A 263 -11.37 19.97 -5.31
C LEU A 263 -10.37 21.10 -5.05
N GLY A 264 -9.12 20.76 -4.76
CA GLY A 264 -8.05 21.73 -4.57
C GLY A 264 -6.75 21.28 -5.25
N ALA A 265 -6.16 22.15 -6.05
CA ALA A 265 -4.83 21.97 -6.61
C ALA A 265 -3.97 23.21 -6.33
N GLY A 266 -2.68 23.01 -6.09
CA GLY A 266 -1.75 24.12 -5.83
C GLY A 266 -1.42 24.95 -7.06
N ASN A 267 -1.49 24.35 -8.26
CA ASN A 267 -1.15 24.98 -9.54
C ASN A 267 -2.30 24.84 -10.55
N GLU A 268 -2.54 23.64 -11.08
CA GLU A 268 -3.53 23.43 -12.16
C GLU A 268 -4.60 22.41 -11.78
N LEU A 269 -5.85 22.72 -12.12
CA LEU A 269 -6.96 21.76 -12.17
C LEU A 269 -7.40 21.61 -13.63
N GLN A 270 -7.09 20.46 -14.24
CA GLN A 270 -7.24 20.19 -15.66
C GLN A 270 -8.18 19.01 -15.94
N GLY A 271 -9.12 19.19 -16.87
CA GLY A 271 -10.00 18.13 -17.38
C GLY A 271 -11.47 18.27 -16.98
N LEU A 272 -12.07 17.19 -16.49
CA LEU A 272 -13.46 17.16 -16.02
C LEU A 272 -13.47 17.15 -14.49
N SER A 273 -14.09 18.16 -13.89
CA SER A 273 -14.05 18.38 -12.45
C SER A 273 -15.44 18.64 -11.90
N PHE A 274 -15.84 17.83 -10.92
CA PHE A 274 -17.13 17.93 -10.24
C PHE A 274 -16.97 17.99 -8.72
N SER A 275 -17.63 18.95 -8.08
CA SER A 275 -17.78 18.99 -6.62
C SER A 275 -19.12 19.57 -6.16
N LEU A 276 -19.59 19.22 -4.95
CA LEU A 276 -20.85 19.79 -4.44
C LEU A 276 -20.64 21.16 -3.77
N ILE A 277 -19.44 21.51 -3.34
CA ILE A 277 -19.16 22.81 -2.73
C ILE A 277 -18.23 23.64 -3.59
N GLY A 278 -16.96 23.25 -3.71
CA GLY A 278 -15.94 24.14 -4.24
C GLY A 278 -14.94 23.47 -5.16
N ALA A 279 -14.44 24.19 -6.15
CA ALA A 279 -13.25 23.82 -6.90
C ALA A 279 -12.31 25.03 -6.97
N GLY A 280 -11.03 24.83 -6.66
CA GLY A 280 -10.04 25.91 -6.66
C GLY A 280 -8.65 25.47 -7.08
N ALA A 281 -8.04 26.28 -7.94
CA ALA A 281 -6.64 26.21 -8.36
C ALA A 281 -6.27 27.56 -9.01
N PRO A 282 -5.00 27.98 -9.01
CA PRO A 282 -4.55 29.14 -9.78
C PRO A 282 -4.98 29.06 -11.25
N GLU A 283 -4.75 27.91 -11.89
CA GLU A 283 -5.13 27.65 -13.27
C GLU A 283 -6.21 26.55 -13.33
N ILE A 284 -7.32 26.81 -14.01
CA ILE A 284 -8.41 25.85 -14.21
C ILE A 284 -8.67 25.71 -15.71
N THR A 285 -8.43 24.52 -16.26
CA THR A 285 -8.61 24.26 -17.70
C THR A 285 -9.56 23.09 -17.92
N GLY A 286 -10.70 23.33 -18.59
CA GLY A 286 -11.64 22.27 -19.00
C GLY A 286 -13.08 22.52 -18.58
N ILE A 287 -13.75 21.49 -18.05
CA ILE A 287 -15.14 21.55 -17.61
C ILE A 287 -15.18 21.41 -16.09
N THR A 288 -15.61 22.47 -15.41
CA THR A 288 -15.70 22.50 -13.94
C THR A 288 -17.13 22.80 -13.51
N VAL A 289 -17.69 21.91 -12.69
CA VAL A 289 -19.02 22.06 -12.10
C VAL A 289 -18.87 21.98 -10.58
N ALA A 290 -19.16 23.09 -9.88
CA ALA A 290 -19.11 23.15 -8.43
C ALA A 290 -20.43 23.67 -7.87
N GLY A 291 -20.98 23.05 -6.82
CA GLY A 291 -22.28 23.47 -6.30
C GLY A 291 -22.29 24.90 -5.75
N ILE A 292 -21.31 25.33 -4.95
CA ILE A 292 -21.27 26.69 -4.40
C ILE A 292 -20.39 27.60 -5.27
N GLY A 293 -19.12 27.26 -5.48
CA GLY A 293 -18.24 28.18 -6.19
C GLY A 293 -16.98 27.59 -6.82
N VAL A 294 -16.48 28.32 -7.82
CA VAL A 294 -15.21 28.05 -8.50
C VAL A 294 -14.32 29.28 -8.37
N GLY A 295 -13.05 29.08 -8.02
CA GLY A 295 -12.10 30.18 -7.83
C GLY A 295 -10.73 29.90 -8.46
N GLY A 296 -10.16 30.89 -9.13
CA GLY A 296 -8.81 30.82 -9.70
C GLY A 296 -8.29 32.18 -10.16
N GLU A 297 -7.14 32.18 -10.81
CA GLU A 297 -6.54 33.35 -11.46
C GLU A 297 -6.76 33.25 -12.97
N GLU A 298 -6.53 32.07 -13.55
CA GLU A 298 -6.79 31.80 -14.96
C GLU A 298 -7.79 30.66 -15.08
N ILE A 299 -8.97 30.93 -15.66
CA ILE A 299 -9.99 29.92 -15.91
C ILE A 299 -10.24 29.85 -17.42
N THR A 300 -9.94 28.71 -18.02
CA THR A 300 -10.16 28.43 -19.44
C THR A 300 -11.13 27.26 -19.64
N GLY A 301 -12.30 27.51 -20.22
CA GLY A 301 -13.25 26.47 -20.60
C GLY A 301 -14.69 26.73 -20.16
N LEU A 302 -15.39 25.69 -19.68
CA LEU A 302 -16.78 25.73 -19.24
C LEU A 302 -16.84 25.62 -17.72
N THR A 303 -17.35 26.65 -17.06
CA THR A 303 -17.48 26.69 -15.60
C THR A 303 -18.93 26.91 -15.18
N LEU A 304 -19.46 26.01 -14.35
CA LEU A 304 -20.81 26.13 -13.78
C LEU A 304 -20.72 26.13 -12.26
N SER A 305 -21.39 27.09 -11.63
CA SER A 305 -21.66 27.05 -10.19
C SER A 305 -23.00 27.69 -9.85
N ILE A 306 -23.53 27.41 -8.65
CA ILE A 306 -24.80 28.04 -8.24
C ILE A 306 -24.54 29.44 -7.71
N ALA A 307 -23.57 29.62 -6.81
CA ALA A 307 -23.38 30.88 -6.12
C ALA A 307 -22.40 31.81 -6.83
N HIS A 308 -21.12 31.42 -7.00
CA HIS A 308 -20.14 32.32 -7.59
C HIS A 308 -19.06 31.66 -8.44
N VAL A 309 -18.59 32.42 -9.44
CA VAL A 309 -17.30 32.18 -10.11
C VAL A 309 -16.43 33.40 -9.83
N ARG A 310 -15.23 33.16 -9.30
CA ARG A 310 -14.35 34.21 -8.80
C ARG A 310 -12.98 34.16 -9.47
N ILE A 311 -12.60 35.25 -10.12
CA ILE A 311 -11.25 35.49 -10.61
C ILE A 311 -10.60 36.58 -9.76
N GLU A 312 -9.37 36.34 -9.31
CA GLU A 312 -8.58 37.28 -8.52
C GLU A 312 -7.30 37.72 -9.27
N ASN A 313 -6.54 38.64 -8.68
CA ASN A 313 -5.19 39.03 -9.12
C ASN A 313 -5.05 39.54 -10.56
N GLU A 314 -6.02 40.32 -11.07
CA GLU A 314 -6.04 40.79 -12.47
C GLU A 314 -6.04 39.64 -13.49
N GLY A 315 -6.54 38.48 -13.07
CA GLY A 315 -6.54 37.25 -13.84
C GLY A 315 -7.48 37.25 -15.05
N LEU A 316 -7.62 36.09 -15.67
CA LEU A 316 -8.30 35.92 -16.94
C LEU A 316 -9.35 34.80 -16.88
N LEU A 317 -10.57 35.11 -17.31
CA LEU A 317 -11.56 34.08 -17.66
C LEU A 317 -11.69 33.99 -19.18
N THR A 318 -11.35 32.86 -19.77
CA THR A 318 -11.55 32.56 -21.20
C THR A 318 -12.58 31.44 -21.38
N GLY A 319 -13.70 31.71 -22.03
CA GLY A 319 -14.74 30.69 -22.31
C GLY A 319 -16.12 31.04 -21.76
N PHE A 320 -16.79 30.08 -21.13
CA PHE A 320 -18.17 30.23 -20.64
C PHE A 320 -18.22 30.01 -19.13
N ALA A 321 -18.82 30.96 -18.41
CA ALA A 321 -19.12 30.81 -16.99
C ALA A 321 -20.58 31.12 -16.67
N ALA A 322 -21.23 30.26 -15.88
CA ALA A 322 -22.58 30.52 -15.37
C ALA A 322 -22.63 30.36 -13.84
N SER A 323 -23.06 31.42 -13.15
CA SER A 323 -23.30 31.43 -11.70
C SER A 323 -24.17 32.62 -11.29
N ALA A 324 -24.71 32.64 -10.07
CA ALA A 324 -25.47 33.82 -9.60
C ALA A 324 -24.61 35.09 -9.57
N PHE A 325 -23.35 34.97 -9.15
CA PHE A 325 -22.39 36.07 -9.02
C PHE A 325 -21.07 35.73 -9.73
N ASN A 326 -20.88 36.26 -10.94
CA ASN A 326 -19.59 36.18 -11.63
C ASN A 326 -18.77 37.42 -11.25
N TYR A 327 -17.69 37.22 -10.50
CA TYR A 327 -16.83 38.29 -10.01
C TYR A 327 -15.42 38.13 -10.57
N ILE A 328 -15.16 38.81 -11.69
CA ILE A 328 -13.92 38.70 -12.45
C ILE A 328 -13.08 39.96 -12.22
N LYS A 329 -12.18 39.94 -11.24
CA LYS A 329 -11.22 41.05 -11.06
C LYS A 329 -10.08 40.91 -12.07
N GLY A 330 -10.39 41.22 -13.33
CA GLY A 330 -9.47 41.10 -14.44
C GLY A 330 -10.21 41.05 -15.77
N ALA A 331 -9.66 40.31 -16.74
CA ALA A 331 -10.19 40.23 -18.09
C ALA A 331 -11.18 39.08 -18.26
N LEU A 332 -12.28 39.36 -18.97
CA LEU A 332 -13.21 38.36 -19.48
C LEU A 332 -13.05 38.22 -21.00
N HIS A 333 -12.63 37.07 -21.48
CA HIS A 333 -12.61 36.67 -22.89
C HIS A 333 -13.65 35.58 -23.16
N GLY A 334 -14.93 35.96 -23.25
CA GLY A 334 -15.99 35.00 -23.51
C GLY A 334 -17.37 35.44 -23.03
N VAL A 335 -18.15 34.49 -22.51
CA VAL A 335 -19.53 34.72 -22.10
C VAL A 335 -19.69 34.40 -20.62
N THR A 336 -20.26 35.35 -19.87
CA THR A 336 -20.74 35.07 -18.53
C THR A 336 -22.25 35.20 -18.45
N PHE A 337 -22.87 34.31 -17.68
CA PHE A 337 -24.29 34.33 -17.39
C PHE A 337 -24.53 34.33 -15.88
N GLY A 338 -25.32 35.28 -15.38
CA GLY A 338 -25.59 35.35 -13.95
C GLY A 338 -26.60 36.42 -13.54
N VAL A 339 -26.88 36.53 -12.24
CA VAL A 339 -27.68 37.63 -11.70
C VAL A 339 -26.84 38.91 -11.72
N VAL A 340 -25.60 38.79 -11.25
CA VAL A 340 -24.61 39.87 -11.24
C VAL A 340 -23.35 39.40 -11.95
N ASN A 341 -22.89 40.19 -12.91
CA ASN A 341 -21.60 40.03 -13.57
C ASN A 341 -20.75 41.27 -13.31
N TYR A 342 -19.51 41.05 -12.90
CA TYR A 342 -18.51 42.10 -12.74
C TYR A 342 -17.24 41.67 -13.46
N ALA A 343 -16.69 42.55 -14.30
CA ALA A 343 -15.36 42.39 -14.89
C ALA A 343 -14.61 43.73 -14.93
N HIS A 344 -13.27 43.70 -14.95
CA HIS A 344 -12.50 44.91 -15.26
C HIS A 344 -12.62 45.25 -16.76
N SER A 345 -12.32 44.28 -17.62
CA SER A 345 -12.42 44.39 -19.08
C SER A 345 -13.16 43.20 -19.69
N VAL A 346 -13.82 43.40 -20.84
CA VAL A 346 -14.67 42.38 -21.48
C VAL A 346 -14.44 42.29 -22.98
N LYS A 347 -13.71 41.26 -23.43
CA LYS A 347 -13.71 40.81 -24.83
C LYS A 347 -14.75 39.70 -25.02
N GLY A 348 -16.02 40.09 -25.01
CA GLY A 348 -17.13 39.14 -25.08
C GLY A 348 -18.44 39.77 -24.62
N VAL A 349 -19.31 39.00 -23.96
CA VAL A 349 -20.61 39.49 -23.50
C VAL A 349 -20.92 38.98 -22.10
N GLN A 350 -21.34 39.88 -21.23
CA GLN A 350 -21.97 39.54 -19.95
C GLN A 350 -23.48 39.54 -20.14
N LEU A 351 -24.17 38.53 -19.60
CA LEU A 351 -25.63 38.41 -19.60
C LEU A 351 -26.13 38.28 -18.16
N GLY A 352 -27.00 39.18 -17.74
CA GLY A 352 -27.50 39.19 -16.37
C GLY A 352 -28.34 40.40 -15.99
N LEU A 353 -28.93 40.39 -14.79
CA LEU A 353 -29.73 41.52 -14.32
C LEU A 353 -28.88 42.78 -14.09
N VAL A 354 -27.65 42.59 -13.59
CA VAL A 354 -26.67 43.68 -13.37
C VAL A 354 -25.34 43.26 -13.98
N ASN A 355 -24.84 44.04 -14.94
CA ASN A 355 -23.57 43.77 -15.63
C ASN A 355 -22.65 44.98 -15.52
N TYR A 356 -21.54 44.82 -14.80
CA TYR A 356 -20.55 45.85 -14.53
C TYR A 356 -19.25 45.61 -15.30
N VAL A 357 -18.80 46.60 -16.07
CA VAL A 357 -17.50 46.62 -16.76
C VAL A 357 -16.75 47.89 -16.34
N GLN A 358 -15.61 47.73 -15.69
CA GLN A 358 -14.86 48.84 -15.09
C GLN A 358 -14.29 49.82 -16.11
N ASP A 359 -13.78 49.28 -17.22
CA ASP A 359 -13.07 50.02 -18.28
C ASP A 359 -14.00 50.79 -19.22
N ASN A 360 -15.32 50.52 -19.16
CA ASN A 360 -16.29 51.23 -19.99
C ASN A 360 -16.38 52.73 -19.62
N PRO A 361 -16.76 53.60 -20.57
CA PRO A 361 -16.97 55.01 -20.29
C PRO A 361 -18.08 55.24 -19.26
N ALA A 362 -18.04 56.40 -18.58
CA ALA A 362 -19.05 56.78 -17.61
C ALA A 362 -20.46 56.73 -18.24
N GLY A 363 -21.40 56.05 -17.59
CA GLY A 363 -22.76 55.80 -18.11
C GLY A 363 -22.96 54.42 -18.76
N LEU A 364 -21.89 53.77 -19.24
CA LEU A 364 -21.93 52.40 -19.81
C LEU A 364 -21.25 51.35 -18.92
N LYS A 365 -20.77 51.76 -17.74
CA LYS A 365 -20.18 50.85 -16.75
C LYS A 365 -21.18 49.83 -16.23
N VAL A 366 -22.43 50.22 -16.00
CA VAL A 366 -23.48 49.33 -15.48
C VAL A 366 -24.65 49.30 -16.45
N LEU A 367 -24.97 48.14 -16.98
CA LEU A 367 -26.09 47.96 -17.90
C LEU A 367 -26.97 46.77 -17.48
N PRO A 368 -28.30 46.89 -17.61
CA PRO A 368 -29.22 45.77 -17.40
C PRO A 368 -29.20 44.81 -18.59
N PHE A 369 -29.49 43.54 -18.33
CA PHE A 369 -29.62 42.44 -19.31
C PHE A 369 -28.33 42.03 -20.03
N PHE A 370 -27.51 42.97 -20.51
CA PHE A 370 -26.21 42.68 -21.11
C PHE A 370 -25.18 43.81 -20.92
N ASN A 371 -23.88 43.50 -21.00
CA ASN A 371 -22.80 44.47 -21.14
C ASN A 371 -21.60 43.88 -21.92
N THR A 372 -20.82 44.72 -22.60
CA THR A 372 -19.64 44.39 -23.40
C THR A 372 -18.65 45.56 -23.39
N SER A 373 -17.49 45.45 -24.06
CA SER A 373 -16.57 46.58 -24.23
C SER A 373 -17.10 47.60 -25.24
N PHE A 374 -17.08 48.88 -24.85
CA PHE A 374 -17.46 50.04 -25.66
C PHE A 374 -16.31 51.04 -25.78
#